data_AF-A0A2V2UKM6-F1
#
_entry.id   AF-A0A2V2UKM6-F1
#
_cell.length_a   1.000
_cell.length_b   1.000
_cell.length_c   1.000
_cell.angle_alpha   90.00
_cell.angle_beta   90.00
_cell.angle_gamma   90.00
#
_symmetry.space_group_name_H-M   'P 1'
#
loop_
_entity.id
_entity.type
_entity.pdbx_description
1 polymer ?
#
loop_
_entity_poly.entity_id
_entity_poly.type
_entity_poly.pdbx_seq_one_letter_code
_entity_poly.pdbx_strand_id
1 'polypeptide(L)'
;MAKRKLPKMKRKLKRAAVLLILFIAVTTVLSLSFDIAADGGALGPNNLRHPRTAAVDDAALAHIPRRVVDTWSRQEYLIVLGILSVDDEARRTRRDLQRSTCWQFPGVATRANEFTGAMLVLYVLGRHPSHGYGYSAALLEEAAQWNDVVALPMNEGRVTTNKEIGRYGAGARRLQLA
;
A
#
# COMPACT_ATOMS: atom_id res chain seq x y z
N MET A 1 35.60 0.58 68.50
CA MET A 1 34.46 1.42 68.04
C MET A 1 34.52 1.58 66.52
N ALA A 2 33.55 1.05 65.78
CA ALA A 2 33.54 1.05 64.31
C ALA A 2 32.79 2.27 63.74
N LYS A 3 33.47 3.11 62.95
CA LYS A 3 32.84 4.24 62.22
C LYS A 3 32.19 3.74 60.92
N ARG A 4 30.86 3.77 60.87
CA ARG A 4 30.01 3.29 59.76
C ARG A 4 30.15 4.22 58.53
N LYS A 5 30.70 3.72 57.42
CA LYS A 5 30.78 4.44 56.11
C LYS A 5 29.40 4.56 55.44
N LEU A 6 28.48 5.35 55.99
CA LEU A 6 27.09 5.43 55.52
C LEU A 6 26.65 6.61 54.59
N PRO A 7 27.47 7.59 54.16
CA PRO A 7 26.96 8.66 53.29
C PRO A 7 27.16 8.40 51.78
N LYS A 8 28.20 7.67 51.36
CA LYS A 8 28.54 7.50 49.93
C LYS A 8 27.62 6.50 49.20
N MET A 9 27.17 5.43 49.87
CA MET A 9 26.25 4.44 49.27
C MET A 9 24.87 5.02 48.99
N LYS A 10 24.32 5.86 49.89
CA LYS A 10 23.02 6.52 49.67
C LYS A 10 23.03 7.43 48.43
N ARG A 11 24.13 8.15 48.17
CA ARG A 11 24.27 9.01 46.99
C ARG A 11 24.41 8.22 45.69
N LYS A 12 25.13 7.09 45.71
CA LYS A 12 25.21 6.19 44.54
C LYS A 12 23.88 5.51 44.24
N LEU A 13 23.15 5.06 45.26
CA LEU A 13 21.82 4.45 45.10
C LEU A 13 20.79 5.45 44.55
N LYS A 14 20.81 6.70 45.02
CA LYS A 14 19.96 7.78 44.47
C LYS A 14 20.27 8.07 43.00
N ARG A 15 21.55 8.10 42.61
CA ARG A 15 21.94 8.30 41.19
C ARG A 15 21.52 7.12 40.31
N ALA A 16 21.68 5.89 40.79
CA ALA A 16 21.23 4.70 40.08
C ALA A 16 19.70 4.68 39.92
N ALA A 17 18.95 5.05 40.96
CA ALA A 17 17.49 5.17 40.88
C ALA A 17 17.05 6.25 39.89
N VAL A 18 17.70 7.40 39.86
CA VAL A 18 17.40 8.47 38.89
C VAL A 18 17.70 8.02 37.45
N LEU A 19 18.83 7.35 37.23
CA LEU A 19 19.17 6.81 35.91
C LEU A 19 18.19 5.73 35.45
N LEU A 20 17.73 4.87 36.38
CA LEU A 20 16.74 3.84 36.09
C LEU A 20 15.38 4.45 35.74
N ILE A 21 14.94 5.49 36.47
CA ILE A 21 13.69 6.20 36.17
C ILE A 21 13.78 6.91 34.81
N LEU A 22 14.92 7.55 34.52
CA LEU A 22 15.14 8.19 33.22
C LEU A 22 15.15 7.15 32.08
N PHE A 23 15.79 6.00 32.30
CA PHE A 23 15.79 4.89 31.33
C PHE A 23 14.39 4.36 31.09
N ILE A 24 13.60 4.12 32.15
CA ILE A 24 12.21 3.70 32.05
C ILE A 24 11.40 4.75 31.27
N ALA A 25 11.52 6.03 31.63
CA ALA A 25 10.82 7.12 30.95
C ALA A 25 11.16 7.19 29.46
N VAL A 26 12.45 7.09 29.11
CA VAL A 26 12.91 7.06 27.71
C VAL A 26 12.37 5.82 27.00
N THR A 27 12.43 4.64 27.61
CA THR A 27 11.90 3.40 27.00
C THR A 27 10.39 3.47 26.81
N THR A 28 9.63 4.02 27.76
CA THR A 28 8.18 4.19 27.60
C THR A 28 7.85 5.23 26.53
N VAL A 29 8.59 6.33 26.42
CA VAL A 29 8.40 7.31 25.34
C VAL A 29 8.77 6.70 23.99
N LEU A 30 9.85 5.93 23.90
CA LEU A 30 10.24 5.25 22.67
C LEU A 30 9.20 4.19 22.27
N SER A 31 8.72 3.37 23.21
CA SER A 31 7.64 2.41 22.97
C SER A 31 6.34 3.09 22.53
N LEU A 32 5.95 4.21 23.18
CA LEU A 32 4.77 4.99 22.78
C LEU A 32 4.96 5.65 21.39
N SER A 33 6.19 6.04 21.05
CA SER A 33 6.53 6.60 19.73
C SER A 33 6.54 5.53 18.65
N PHE A 34 6.86 4.28 18.99
CA PHE A 34 6.80 3.13 18.10
C PHE A 34 5.36 2.59 17.95
N ASP A 35 4.48 2.75 18.94
CA ASP A 35 3.05 2.41 18.81
C ASP A 35 2.26 3.40 17.96
N ILE A 36 2.76 4.62 17.71
CA ILE A 36 2.16 5.56 16.74
C ILE A 36 2.48 5.17 15.27
N ALA A 37 3.36 4.19 15.05
CA ALA A 37 3.58 3.59 13.73
C ALA A 37 2.81 2.26 13.52
N ALA A 38 2.03 1.83 14.52
CA ALA A 38 1.05 0.78 14.35
C ALA A 38 -0.31 1.44 14.07
N ASP A 39 -0.61 1.68 12.80
CA ASP A 39 -1.99 1.87 12.32
C ASP A 39 -2.75 0.52 12.40
N GLY A 40 -2.73 -0.08 13.59
CA GLY A 40 -3.58 -1.17 14.03
C GLY A 40 -4.84 -0.59 14.66
N GLY A 41 -5.43 0.41 14.02
CA GLY A 41 -6.76 0.89 14.37
C GLY A 41 -7.77 -0.12 13.88
N ALA A 42 -8.29 -0.94 14.80
CA ALA A 42 -9.56 -1.63 14.59
C ALA A 42 -10.54 -0.65 13.92
N LEU A 43 -11.11 -1.07 12.79
CA LEU A 43 -11.94 -0.27 11.91
C LEU A 43 -13.23 0.09 12.64
N GLY A 44 -13.14 1.11 13.50
CA GLY A 44 -14.28 1.67 14.21
C GLY A 44 -15.26 2.26 13.19
N PRO A 45 -16.58 2.08 13.38
CA PRO A 45 -17.60 2.45 12.40
C PRO A 45 -17.70 3.95 12.10
N ASN A 46 -16.89 4.79 12.75
CA ASN A 46 -17.08 6.25 12.81
C ASN A 46 -15.90 7.07 12.27
N ASN A 47 -14.97 6.47 11.52
CA ASN A 47 -14.12 7.29 10.65
C ASN A 47 -14.97 7.71 9.46
N LEU A 48 -15.50 8.94 9.49
CA LEU A 48 -16.07 9.60 8.32
C LEU A 48 -15.02 9.58 7.22
N ARG A 49 -15.04 8.56 6.34
CA ARG A 49 -14.28 8.60 5.09
C ARG A 49 -14.65 9.92 4.43
N HIS A 50 -13.63 10.71 4.11
CA HIS A 50 -13.87 11.94 3.38
C HIS A 50 -14.67 11.56 2.11
N PRO A 51 -15.85 12.17 1.85
CA PRO A 51 -16.76 11.69 0.80
C PRO A 51 -16.10 11.58 -0.57
N ARG A 52 -15.13 12.46 -0.84
CA ARG A 52 -14.31 12.45 -2.04
C ARG A 52 -13.44 11.19 -2.15
N THR A 53 -12.84 10.73 -1.06
CA THR A 53 -12.01 9.52 -1.03
C THR A 53 -12.87 8.29 -1.26
N ALA A 54 -14.03 8.19 -0.59
CA ALA A 54 -14.97 7.10 -0.81
C ALA A 54 -15.43 7.00 -2.28
N ALA A 55 -15.77 8.13 -2.91
CA ALA A 55 -16.15 8.14 -4.32
C ALA A 55 -15.02 7.72 -5.27
N VAL A 56 -13.76 8.06 -4.94
CA VAL A 56 -12.59 7.62 -5.73
C VAL A 56 -12.36 6.13 -5.59
N ASP A 57 -12.48 5.60 -4.37
CA ASP A 57 -12.34 4.17 -4.09
C ASP A 57 -13.45 3.37 -4.81
N ASP A 58 -14.70 3.84 -4.72
CA ASP A 58 -15.85 3.22 -5.40
C ASP A 58 -15.67 3.21 -6.92
N ALA A 59 -15.18 4.31 -7.49
CA ALA A 59 -14.89 4.40 -8.92
C ALA A 59 -13.74 3.46 -9.33
N ALA A 60 -12.70 3.34 -8.50
CA ALA A 60 -11.57 2.46 -8.75
C ALA A 60 -11.95 0.97 -8.75
N LEU A 61 -12.93 0.61 -7.92
CA LEU A 61 -13.42 -0.75 -7.75
C LEU A 61 -14.68 -1.05 -8.56
N ALA A 62 -15.16 -0.10 -9.38
CA ALA A 62 -16.45 -0.19 -10.08
C ALA A 62 -16.58 -1.41 -11.02
N HIS A 63 -15.45 -1.94 -11.51
CA HIS A 63 -15.42 -3.10 -12.41
C HIS A 63 -15.17 -4.44 -11.69
N ILE A 64 -15.06 -4.41 -10.37
CA ILE A 64 -14.91 -5.61 -9.54
C ILE A 64 -16.27 -5.90 -8.88
N PRO A 65 -16.79 -7.14 -8.95
CA PRO A 65 -18.02 -7.49 -8.25
C PRO A 65 -17.92 -7.22 -6.76
N ARG A 66 -18.96 -6.60 -6.16
CA ARG A 66 -18.99 -6.29 -4.71
C ARG A 66 -18.63 -7.49 -3.83
N ARG A 67 -19.17 -8.67 -4.15
CA ARG A 67 -18.84 -9.92 -3.43
C ARG A 67 -17.34 -10.21 -3.34
N VAL A 68 -16.56 -9.86 -4.36
CA VAL A 68 -15.11 -10.07 -4.40
C VAL A 68 -14.42 -9.04 -3.49
N VAL A 69 -14.83 -7.77 -3.57
CA VAL A 69 -14.34 -6.72 -2.67
C VAL A 69 -14.66 -7.05 -1.21
N ASP A 70 -15.86 -7.59 -0.94
CA ASP A 70 -16.26 -8.06 0.37
C ASP A 70 -15.36 -9.21 0.85
N THR A 71 -15.07 -10.20 -0.02
CA THR A 71 -14.10 -11.26 0.28
C THR A 71 -12.74 -10.66 0.64
N TRP A 72 -12.22 -9.71 -0.15
CA TRP A 72 -10.94 -9.08 0.13
C TRP A 72 -10.91 -8.36 1.48
N SER A 73 -11.98 -7.63 1.82
CA SER A 73 -12.08 -6.89 3.07
C SER A 73 -12.19 -7.78 4.32
N ARG A 74 -12.68 -9.01 4.16
CA ARG A 74 -12.79 -9.99 5.24
C ARG A 74 -11.53 -10.83 5.43
N GLN A 75 -10.65 -10.83 4.44
CA GLN A 75 -9.46 -11.67 4.44
C GLN A 75 -8.26 -10.91 5.01
N GLU A 76 -7.52 -11.55 5.92
CA GLU A 76 -6.28 -11.01 6.48
C GLU A 76 -5.10 -11.36 5.57
N TYR A 77 -4.94 -10.63 4.48
CA TYR A 77 -3.76 -10.78 3.63
C TYR A 77 -2.50 -10.29 4.36
N LEU A 78 -1.44 -11.10 4.35
CA LEU A 78 -0.11 -10.70 4.81
C LEU A 78 0.51 -9.64 3.88
N ILE A 79 0.24 -9.74 2.57
CA ILE A 79 0.79 -8.84 1.55
C ILE A 79 -0.32 -8.48 0.56
N VAL A 80 -0.44 -7.19 0.24
CA VAL A 80 -1.19 -6.70 -0.93
C VAL A 80 -0.21 -6.03 -1.87
N LEU A 81 -0.05 -6.58 -3.08
CA LEU A 81 0.88 -6.11 -4.09
C LEU A 81 0.13 -5.45 -5.25
N GLY A 82 0.25 -4.12 -5.36
CA GLY A 82 -0.25 -3.35 -6.49
C GLY A 82 0.77 -3.23 -7.61
N ILE A 83 0.47 -3.79 -8.78
CA ILE A 83 1.30 -3.74 -9.98
C ILE A 83 0.73 -2.69 -10.93
N LEU A 84 1.43 -1.55 -11.06
CA LEU A 84 1.07 -0.53 -12.05
C LEU A 84 1.23 -1.07 -13.47
N SER A 85 0.19 -0.93 -14.28
CA SER A 85 0.15 -1.40 -15.66
C SER A 85 -0.58 -0.41 -16.57
N VAL A 86 -0.44 -0.63 -17.88
CA VAL A 86 -0.99 0.24 -18.93
C VAL A 86 -2.11 -0.50 -19.66
N ASP A 87 -3.13 0.23 -20.12
CA ASP A 87 -4.19 -0.30 -20.97
C ASP A 87 -3.72 -0.38 -22.44
N ASP A 88 -2.78 -1.29 -22.69
CA ASP A 88 -2.34 -1.67 -24.02
C ASP A 88 -2.19 -3.20 -24.14
N GLU A 89 -2.17 -3.71 -25.37
CA GLU A 89 -2.12 -5.14 -25.65
C GLU A 89 -0.84 -5.80 -25.11
N ALA A 90 0.32 -5.15 -25.27
CA ALA A 90 1.59 -5.72 -24.83
C ALA A 90 1.64 -5.88 -23.29
N ARG A 91 1.07 -4.92 -22.55
CA ARG A 91 0.93 -5.00 -21.10
C ARG A 91 -0.15 -5.97 -20.67
N ARG A 92 -1.25 -6.11 -21.40
CA ARG A 92 -2.25 -7.15 -21.15
C ARG A 92 -1.63 -8.55 -21.25
N THR A 93 -0.94 -8.83 -22.35
CA THR A 93 -0.22 -10.11 -22.54
C THR A 93 0.78 -10.37 -21.41
N ARG A 94 1.47 -9.33 -20.92
CA ARG A 94 2.35 -9.46 -19.75
C ARG A 94 1.60 -9.84 -18.48
N ARG A 95 0.45 -9.21 -18.20
CA ARG A 95 -0.37 -9.55 -17.03
C ARG A 95 -0.85 -11.00 -17.09
N ASP A 96 -1.27 -11.47 -18.26
CA ASP A 96 -1.68 -12.86 -18.46
C ASP A 96 -0.53 -13.86 -18.27
N LEU A 97 0.67 -13.52 -18.75
CA LEU A 97 1.87 -14.30 -18.46
C LEU A 97 2.18 -14.31 -16.96
N GLN A 98 2.11 -13.18 -16.28
CA GLN A 98 2.35 -13.12 -14.83
C GLN A 98 1.33 -13.97 -14.05
N ARG A 99 0.03 -13.91 -14.40
CA ARG A 99 -1.03 -14.75 -13.82
C ARG A 99 -0.77 -16.24 -14.05
N SER A 100 -0.34 -16.62 -15.25
CA SER A 100 -0.08 -18.02 -15.61
C SER A 100 1.30 -18.55 -15.20
N THR A 101 2.18 -17.70 -14.64
CA THR A 101 3.53 -18.10 -14.22
C THR A 101 3.80 -17.74 -12.77
N CYS A 102 4.36 -16.57 -12.50
CA CYS A 102 4.89 -16.19 -11.19
C CYS A 102 3.83 -16.01 -10.10
N TRP A 103 2.54 -16.01 -10.43
CA TRP A 103 1.43 -15.93 -9.46
C TRP A 103 0.74 -17.26 -9.17
N GLN A 104 1.28 -18.38 -9.65
CA GLN A 104 0.70 -19.71 -9.39
C GLN A 104 1.09 -20.33 -8.04
N PHE A 105 1.86 -19.64 -7.21
CA PHE A 105 2.24 -20.17 -5.90
C PHE A 105 1.00 -20.31 -4.99
N PRO A 106 0.90 -21.38 -4.17
CA PRO A 106 -0.32 -21.67 -3.39
C PRO A 106 -0.78 -20.57 -2.44
N GLY A 107 0.13 -19.70 -1.99
CA GLY A 107 -0.19 -18.58 -1.09
C GLY A 107 -0.81 -17.36 -1.77
N VAL A 108 -0.91 -17.34 -3.11
CA VAL A 108 -1.46 -16.21 -3.86
C VAL A 108 -2.98 -16.31 -3.97
N ALA A 109 -3.66 -15.29 -3.51
CA ALA A 109 -5.10 -15.11 -3.65
C ALA A 109 -5.42 -14.72 -5.10
N THR A 110 -6.18 -15.56 -5.78
CA THR A 110 -6.55 -15.40 -7.19
C THR A 110 -8.04 -15.71 -7.39
N ARG A 111 -8.60 -15.35 -8.55
CA ARG A 111 -9.98 -15.75 -8.88
C ARG A 111 -10.20 -17.27 -8.79
N ALA A 112 -9.21 -18.08 -9.16
CA ALA A 112 -9.32 -19.53 -9.23
C ALA A 112 -9.48 -20.20 -7.84
N ASN A 113 -8.97 -19.57 -6.79
CA ASN A 113 -9.13 -20.03 -5.40
C ASN A 113 -10.01 -19.09 -4.57
N GLU A 114 -10.91 -18.36 -5.24
CA GLU A 114 -11.86 -17.44 -4.62
C GLU A 114 -11.19 -16.37 -3.75
N PHE A 115 -9.99 -15.95 -4.14
CA PHE A 115 -9.15 -14.99 -3.43
C PHE A 115 -8.73 -15.44 -2.02
N THR A 116 -8.60 -16.75 -1.82
CA THR A 116 -8.05 -17.34 -0.62
C THR A 116 -6.53 -17.44 -0.73
N GLY A 117 -5.81 -16.83 0.21
CA GLY A 117 -4.35 -16.85 0.23
C GLY A 117 -3.79 -15.82 1.20
N ALA A 118 -2.48 -15.82 1.39
CA ALA A 118 -1.78 -14.84 2.21
C ALA A 118 -1.36 -13.58 1.41
N MET A 119 -1.28 -13.67 0.08
CA MET A 119 -0.87 -12.56 -0.78
C MET A 119 -1.92 -12.24 -1.84
N LEU A 120 -2.43 -11.01 -1.86
CA LEU A 120 -3.30 -10.50 -2.92
C LEU A 120 -2.48 -9.70 -3.93
N VAL A 121 -2.61 -10.03 -5.21
CA VAL A 121 -1.96 -9.29 -6.31
C VAL A 121 -3.02 -8.56 -7.11
N LEU A 122 -2.86 -7.25 -7.29
CA LEU A 122 -3.79 -6.39 -8.01
C LEU A 122 -3.07 -5.64 -9.12
N TYR A 123 -3.67 -5.58 -10.30
CA TYR A 123 -3.19 -4.73 -11.38
C TYR A 123 -3.90 -3.39 -11.34
N VAL A 124 -3.11 -2.32 -11.22
CA VAL A 124 -3.62 -0.96 -11.05
C VAL A 124 -3.41 -0.19 -12.35
N LEU A 125 -4.50 0.28 -12.95
CA LEU A 125 -4.49 0.93 -14.26
C LEU A 125 -5.17 2.30 -14.21
N GLY A 126 -4.63 3.25 -14.98
CA GLY A 126 -5.25 4.53 -15.27
C GLY A 126 -5.91 4.55 -16.64
N ARG A 127 -6.50 5.68 -16.99
CA ARG A 127 -7.11 5.93 -18.30
C ARG A 127 -6.03 6.25 -19.32
N HIS A 128 -5.83 5.39 -20.32
CA HIS A 128 -4.74 5.54 -21.26
C HIS A 128 -5.07 6.56 -22.38
N PRO A 129 -4.13 7.43 -22.79
CA PRO A 129 -4.38 8.46 -23.81
C PRO A 129 -4.75 7.91 -25.19
N SER A 130 -4.33 6.69 -25.58
CA SER A 130 -4.71 6.11 -26.88
C SER A 130 -6.21 5.84 -27.01
N HIS A 131 -6.90 5.73 -25.87
CA HIS A 131 -8.34 5.45 -25.80
C HIS A 131 -9.13 6.72 -25.45
N GLY A 132 -8.55 7.90 -25.70
CA GLY A 132 -9.19 9.19 -25.38
C GLY A 132 -9.38 9.42 -23.87
N TYR A 133 -8.54 8.81 -23.03
CA TYR A 133 -8.71 8.74 -21.58
C TYR A 133 -10.02 8.02 -21.15
N GLY A 134 -10.51 7.10 -21.97
CA GLY A 134 -11.43 6.04 -21.55
C GLY A 134 -10.70 4.76 -21.14
N TYR A 135 -11.44 3.80 -20.59
CA TYR A 135 -10.98 2.41 -20.48
C TYR A 135 -11.37 1.67 -21.76
N SER A 136 -10.45 0.88 -22.32
CA SER A 136 -10.74 0.08 -23.51
C SER A 136 -11.74 -1.04 -23.19
N ALA A 137 -12.53 -1.47 -24.18
CA ALA A 137 -13.45 -2.59 -24.02
C ALA A 137 -12.74 -3.85 -23.51
N ALA A 138 -11.54 -4.11 -24.02
CA ALA A 138 -10.78 -5.27 -23.64
C ALA A 138 -10.15 -5.17 -22.22
N LEU A 139 -9.93 -3.97 -21.68
CA LEU A 139 -9.62 -3.80 -20.25
C LEU A 139 -10.82 -4.13 -19.37
N LEU A 140 -12.02 -3.70 -19.78
CA LEU A 140 -13.26 -3.99 -19.03
C LEU A 140 -13.57 -5.49 -19.02
N GLU A 141 -13.36 -6.17 -20.14
CA GLU A 141 -13.46 -7.63 -20.24
C GLU A 141 -12.44 -8.32 -19.34
N GLU A 142 -11.17 -7.87 -19.37
CA GLU A 142 -10.13 -8.39 -18.49
C GLU A 142 -10.48 -8.21 -17.00
N ALA A 143 -10.99 -7.03 -16.63
CA ALA A 143 -11.38 -6.73 -15.26
C ALA A 143 -12.53 -7.64 -14.79
N ALA A 144 -13.55 -7.83 -15.62
CA ALA A 144 -14.66 -8.73 -15.33
C ALA A 144 -14.21 -10.20 -15.28
N GLN A 145 -13.22 -10.57 -16.10
CA GLN A 145 -12.67 -11.92 -16.14
C GLN A 145 -11.79 -12.22 -14.93
N TRP A 146 -10.91 -11.32 -14.51
CA TRP A 146 -9.92 -11.68 -13.48
C TRP A 146 -10.30 -11.17 -12.09
N ASN A 147 -11.15 -10.14 -12.02
CA ASN A 147 -11.52 -9.43 -10.79
C ASN A 147 -10.32 -8.91 -9.99
N ASP A 148 -9.12 -8.84 -10.57
CA ASP A 148 -7.86 -8.39 -9.96
C ASP A 148 -7.42 -7.02 -10.49
N VAL A 149 -8.26 -6.35 -11.29
CA VAL A 149 -7.96 -5.08 -11.95
C VAL A 149 -8.63 -3.93 -11.21
N VAL A 150 -7.82 -3.01 -10.70
CA VAL A 150 -8.24 -1.74 -10.10
C VAL A 150 -8.11 -0.64 -11.14
N ALA A 151 -9.23 -0.07 -11.57
CA ALA A 151 -9.30 0.92 -12.64
C ALA A 151 -9.39 2.34 -12.06
N LEU A 152 -8.25 2.94 -11.73
CA LEU A 152 -8.20 4.24 -11.08
C LEU A 152 -8.85 5.32 -11.94
N PRO A 153 -9.71 6.20 -11.38
CA PRO A 153 -10.36 7.30 -12.08
C PRO A 153 -9.37 8.48 -12.32
N MET A 154 -8.17 8.16 -12.79
CA MET A 154 -7.12 9.12 -13.12
C MET A 154 -6.60 8.86 -14.54
N ASN A 155 -6.07 9.91 -15.15
CA ASN A 155 -5.43 9.80 -16.45
C ASN A 155 -4.02 9.23 -16.29
N GLU A 156 -3.69 8.29 -17.15
CA GLU A 156 -2.35 7.78 -17.23
C GLU A 156 -1.39 8.85 -17.78
N GLY A 157 -0.16 8.83 -17.30
CA GLY A 157 0.89 9.70 -17.81
C GLY A 157 1.21 9.35 -19.26
N ARG A 158 1.24 10.34 -20.14
CA ARG A 158 1.73 10.14 -21.50
C ARG A 158 3.23 9.83 -21.44
N VAL A 159 3.60 8.61 -21.79
CA VAL A 159 5.01 8.23 -21.90
C VAL A 159 5.63 9.03 -23.04
N THR A 160 6.47 10.00 -22.70
CA THR A 160 7.38 10.62 -23.66
C THR A 160 8.48 9.62 -23.95
N THR A 161 8.63 9.21 -25.21
CA THR A 161 9.63 8.23 -25.69
C THR A 161 11.09 8.64 -25.45
N ASN A 162 11.35 9.87 -24.99
CA ASN A 162 12.68 10.40 -24.67
C ASN A 162 13.06 10.30 -23.18
N LYS A 163 12.35 9.50 -22.36
CA LYS A 163 12.81 9.24 -20.99
C LYS A 163 13.93 8.20 -21.01
N GLU A 164 15.18 8.68 -21.00
CA GLU A 164 16.35 7.85 -20.69
C GLU A 164 16.22 7.28 -19.26
N ILE A 165 16.19 5.96 -19.12
CA ILE A 165 16.23 5.30 -17.80
C ILE A 165 17.59 5.60 -17.17
N GLY A 166 17.59 6.25 -16.01
CA GLY A 166 18.82 6.56 -15.26
C GLY A 166 19.33 8.00 -15.40
N ARG A 167 18.62 8.88 -16.13
CA ARG A 167 18.97 10.31 -16.22
C ARG A 167 17.80 11.18 -15.76
N TYR A 168 17.93 11.72 -14.55
CA TYR A 168 17.07 12.75 -13.92
C TYR A 168 15.69 12.32 -13.40
N GLY A 169 15.62 12.19 -12.07
CA GLY A 169 14.43 12.61 -11.34
C GLY A 169 14.35 14.13 -11.37
N ALA A 170 13.47 14.69 -12.19
CA ALA A 170 13.06 16.08 -12.08
C ALA A 170 11.63 16.24 -12.59
N GLY A 171 10.71 16.38 -11.63
CA GLY A 171 9.45 17.05 -11.90
C GLY A 171 9.70 18.52 -12.25
N ALA A 172 8.74 19.07 -13.00
CA ALA A 172 8.55 20.49 -13.30
C ALA A 172 9.49 21.18 -14.31
N ARG A 173 8.84 21.61 -15.40
CA ARG A 173 9.10 22.75 -16.30
C ARG A 173 10.17 22.62 -17.40
N ARG A 174 9.69 22.65 -18.64
CA ARG A 174 9.95 23.79 -19.54
C ARG A 174 8.79 24.01 -20.52
N LEU A 175 8.06 25.11 -20.31
CA LEU A 175 7.35 25.79 -21.40
C LEU A 175 8.41 26.26 -22.40
N GLN A 176 8.27 25.90 -23.67
CA GLN A 176 8.83 26.70 -24.75
C GLN A 176 7.82 26.74 -25.88
N LEU A 177 7.20 27.92 -25.99
CA LEU A 177 6.63 28.46 -27.21
C LEU A 177 7.71 28.45 -28.31
N ALA A 178 7.34 27.96 -29.49
CA ALA A 178 7.71 28.49 -30.80
C ALA A 178 6.64 28.03 -31.78
#